data_AF-A0A265Q680-F1
#
_entry.id   AF-A0A265Q680-F1
#
_cell.length_a   1.000
_cell.length_b   1.000
_cell.length_c   1.000
_cell.angle_alpha   90.00
_cell.angle_beta   90.00
_cell.angle_gamma   90.00
#
_symmetry.space_group_name_H-M   'P 1'
#
loop_
_entity.id
_entity.type
_entity.pdbx_description
1 polymer ?
#
loop_
_entity_poly.entity_id
_entity_poly.type
_entity_poly.pdbx_seq_one_letter_code
_entity_poly.pdbx_strand_id
1 'polypeptide(L)' 'MNKQTDMFDIININNKNPDISIPEGVKLKAKELWCPYCSKPVIFKKDKDLGVRKCPYCKVSERDYNVKQVNKRWL' A
#
# COMPACT_ATOMS: atom_id res chain seq x y z
N MET A 1 30.69 3.98 -8.54
CA MET A 1 29.55 3.42 -9.30
C MET A 1 28.38 4.38 -9.14
N ASN A 2 28.01 5.09 -10.21
CA ASN A 2 26.84 5.97 -10.18
C ASN A 2 25.59 5.11 -10.23
N LYS A 3 24.75 5.16 -9.19
CA LYS A 3 23.42 4.53 -9.20
C LYS A 3 22.60 5.23 -10.29
N GLN A 4 22.32 4.55 -11.40
CA GLN A 4 21.24 4.96 -12.28
C GLN A 4 19.93 4.73 -11.53
N THR A 5 19.20 5.81 -11.28
CA THR A 5 17.86 5.76 -10.70
C THR A 5 16.87 5.61 -11.84
N ASP A 6 16.10 4.53 -11.86
CA ASP A 6 15.07 4.33 -12.86
C ASP A 6 13.84 5.20 -12.52
N MET A 7 13.09 5.62 -13.54
CA MET A 7 11.81 6.31 -13.36
C MET A 7 10.85 5.51 -12.47
N PHE A 8 10.88 4.18 -12.54
CA PHE A 8 10.07 3.31 -11.69
C PHE A 8 10.48 3.34 -10.20
N ASP A 9 11.74 3.63 -9.89
CA ASP A 9 12.20 3.78 -8.50
C ASP A 9 11.67 5.08 -7.87
N ILE A 10 11.45 6.11 -8.69
CA ILE A 10 10.89 7.39 -8.27
C ILE A 10 9.37 7.30 -8.05
N ILE A 11 8.68 6.39 -8.74
CA ILE A 11 7.21 6.27 -8.67
C ILE A 11 6.76 5.28 -7.59
N ASN A 12 7.61 4.30 -7.24
CA ASN A 12 7.33 3.31 -6.19
C ASN A 12 7.89 3.76 -4.83
N ILE A 13 7.59 5.00 -4.44
CA ILE A 13 8.00 5.52 -3.14
C ILE A 13 7.23 4.76 -2.06
N ASN A 14 7.98 4.02 -1.25
CA ASN A 14 7.51 3.59 0.06
C ASN A 14 7.68 4.78 0.99
N ASN A 15 6.59 5.43 1.37
CA ASN A 15 6.61 6.48 2.36
C ASN A 15 7.19 5.93 3.66
N LYS A 16 8.24 6.58 4.17
CA LYS A 16 8.83 6.23 5.48
C LYS A 16 7.82 6.44 6.61
N ASN A 17 6.93 7.42 6.45
CA ASN A 17 5.84 7.71 7.37
C ASN A 17 4.51 7.30 6.72
N PRO A 18 3.87 6.21 7.17
CA PRO A 18 2.59 5.77 6.63
C PRO A 18 1.45 6.73 6.99
N ASP A 19 0.49 6.87 6.09
CA ASP A 19 -0.74 7.64 6.36
C ASP A 19 -1.53 7.05 7.54
N ILE A 20 -1.98 7.93 8.43
CA ILE A 20 -2.76 7.55 9.63
C ILE A 20 -4.26 7.43 9.28
N SER A 21 -4.73 8.21 8.31
CA SER A 21 -6.11 8.26 7.84
C SER A 21 -6.16 8.37 6.31
N ILE A 22 -7.30 8.00 5.73
CA ILE A 22 -7.55 8.21 4.30
C ILE A 22 -7.79 9.72 4.10
N PRO A 23 -7.08 10.39 3.16
CA PRO A 23 -7.28 11.80 2.87
C PRO A 23 -8.72 12.14 2.47
N GLU A 24 -9.18 13.34 2.83
CA GLU A 24 -10.51 13.82 2.47
C GLU A 24 -10.69 13.89 0.94
N GLY A 25 -11.85 13.46 0.45
CA GLY A 25 -12.16 13.40 -0.98
C GLY A 25 -11.75 12.10 -1.69
N VAL A 26 -10.95 11.24 -1.05
CA VAL A 26 -10.64 9.90 -1.59
C VAL A 26 -11.82 8.96 -1.36
N LYS A 27 -12.37 8.43 -2.47
CA LYS A 27 -13.39 7.36 -2.43
C LYS A 27 -12.80 6.04 -2.90
N LEU A 28 -12.73 5.07 -2.00
CA LEU A 28 -12.33 3.70 -2.34
C LEU A 28 -13.46 3.00 -3.10
N LYS A 29 -13.14 2.30 -4.20
CA LYS A 29 -14.09 1.43 -4.89
C LYS A 29 -14.23 0.09 -4.18
N ALA A 30 -15.21 -0.70 -4.61
CA ALA A 30 -15.40 -2.05 -4.10
C ALA A 30 -14.10 -2.88 -4.21
N LYS A 31 -13.71 -3.52 -3.10
CA LYS A 31 -12.47 -4.33 -2.95
C LYS A 31 -11.15 -3.55 -2.97
N GLU A 32 -11.17 -2.23 -3.15
CA GLU A 32 -9.98 -1.41 -2.95
C GLU A 32 -9.72 -1.18 -1.46
N LEU A 33 -8.44 -1.01 -1.14
CA LEU A 33 -7.94 -0.62 0.17
C LEU A 33 -6.98 0.55 -0.01
N TRP A 34 -6.94 1.44 0.96
CA TRP A 34 -5.90 2.46 1.04
C TRP A 34 -4.58 1.81 1.46
N CYS A 35 -3.53 1.99 0.67
CA CYS A 35 -2.18 1.65 1.11
C CYS A 35 -1.52 2.88 1.73
N PRO A 36 -1.27 2.91 3.06
CA PRO A 36 -0.76 4.08 3.74
C PRO A 36 0.71 4.37 3.40
N TYR A 37 1.44 3.38 2.87
CA TYR A 37 2.83 3.55 2.44
C TYR A 37 2.96 4.07 1.01
N CYS A 38 1.93 3.91 0.18
CA CYS A 38 1.92 4.42 -1.19
C CYS A 38 0.98 5.62 -1.37
N SER A 39 0.27 6.00 -0.31
CA SER A 39 -0.78 7.03 -0.29
C SER A 39 -1.72 6.97 -1.49
N LYS A 40 -2.20 5.76 -1.81
CA LYS A 40 -3.11 5.53 -2.94
C LYS A 40 -4.04 4.35 -2.73
N PRO A 41 -5.22 4.33 -3.39
CA PRO A 41 -6.11 3.18 -3.44
C PRO A 41 -5.46 2.05 -4.22
N VAL A 42 -5.45 0.85 -3.67
CA VAL A 42 -4.89 -0.35 -4.31
C VAL A 42 -5.76 -1.57 -4.05
N ILE A 43 -5.72 -2.52 -4.97
CA ILE A 43 -6.25 -3.86 -4.75
C ILE A 43 -5.08 -4.75 -4.33
N PHE A 44 -5.09 -5.21 -3.08
CA PHE A 44 -4.07 -6.13 -2.58
C PHE A 44 -4.21 -7.48 -3.29
N LYS A 45 -3.12 -7.97 -3.87
CA LYS A 45 -3.10 -9.22 -4.65
C LYS A 45 -2.52 -10.34 -3.82
N LYS A 46 -3.10 -11.54 -3.92
CA LYS A 46 -2.60 -12.73 -3.22
C LYS A 46 -1.17 -13.04 -3.69
N ASP A 47 -0.26 -13.06 -2.74
CA ASP A 47 1.08 -13.60 -2.89
C ASP A 47 0.98 -15.13 -2.81
N LYS A 48 1.51 -15.82 -3.82
CA LYS A 48 1.40 -17.29 -3.94
C LYS A 48 2.28 -18.02 -2.93
N ASP A 49 3.38 -17.39 -2.51
CA ASP A 49 4.41 -18.04 -1.68
C ASP A 49 4.01 -17.98 -0.20
N LEU A 50 3.48 -16.84 0.24
CA LEU A 50 3.13 -16.60 1.65
C LEU A 50 1.63 -16.68 1.94
N GLY A 51 0.78 -16.81 0.92
CA GLY A 51 -0.68 -16.90 1.08
C GLY A 51 -1.35 -15.61 1.58
N VAL A 52 -0.60 -14.53 1.78
CA VAL A 52 -1.10 -13.21 2.19
C VAL A 52 -1.38 -12.33 0.98
N ARG A 53 -2.28 -11.35 1.07
CA ARG A 53 -2.43 -10.36 0.00
C ARG A 53 -1.49 -9.19 0.25
N LYS A 54 -0.76 -8.76 -0.78
CA LYS A 54 0.21 -7.67 -0.72
C LYS A 54 -0.16 -6.54 -1.67
N CYS A 55 0.25 -5.32 -1.32
CA CYS A 55 0.20 -4.18 -2.21
C CYS A 55 1.07 -4.46 -3.44
N PRO A 56 0.58 -4.23 -4.67
CA PRO A 56 1.35 -4.49 -5.88
C PRO A 56 2.60 -3.61 -6.00
N TYR A 57 2.60 -2.44 -5.36
CA TYR A 57 3.68 -1.44 -5.41
C TYR A 57 4.69 -1.67 -4.27
N CYS A 58 4.32 -1.40 -3.02
CA CYS A 58 5.23 -1.47 -1.87
C CYS A 58 5.42 -2.86 -1.26
N LYS A 59 4.68 -3.88 -1.74
CA LYS A 59 4.69 -5.26 -1.23
C LYS A 59 4.28 -5.43 0.24
N VAL A 60 3.83 -4.38 0.91
CA VAL A 60 3.23 -4.45 2.26
C VAL A 60 2.01 -5.36 2.24
N SER A 61 1.85 -6.15 3.30
CA SER A 61 0.71 -7.05 3.47
C SER A 61 -0.56 -6.29 3.83
N GLU A 62 -1.72 -6.77 3.40
CA GLU A 62 -3.02 -6.29 3.88
C GLU A 62 -3.20 -6.50 5.39
N ARG A 63 -2.39 -7.40 5.98
CA ARG A 63 -2.39 -7.68 7.41
C ARG A 63 -1.52 -6.71 8.23
N ASP A 64 -0.78 -5.82 7.58
CA ASP A 64 0.04 -4.82 8.25
C ASP A 64 -0.80 -3.93 9.17
N TYR A 65 -0.24 -3.55 10.33
CA TYR A 65 -0.94 -2.78 11.35
C TYR A 65 -1.51 -1.47 10.79
N ASN A 66 -0.69 -0.69 10.06
CA ASN A 66 -1.09 0.61 9.53
C ASN A 66 -2.16 0.46 8.43
N VAL A 67 -2.05 -0.60 7.61
CA VAL A 67 -3.06 -0.91 6.59
C VAL A 67 -4.40 -1.26 7.24
N LYS A 68 -4.41 -2.09 8.29
CA LYS A 68 -5.62 -2.44 9.01
C LYS A 68 -6.24 -1.23 9.70
N GLN A 69 -5.42 -0.41 10.34
CA GLN A 69 -5.84 0.79 11.04
C GLN A 69 -6.53 1.77 10.08
N VAL A 70 -5.86 2.15 8.98
CA VAL A 70 -6.37 3.17 8.05
C VAL A 70 -7.65 2.72 7.33
N ASN A 71 -7.79 1.41 7.09
CA ASN A 71 -8.96 0.83 6.44
C ASN A 71 -10.02 0.29 7.41
N LYS A 72 -9.86 0.51 8.73
CA LYS A 72 -10.77 0.04 9.79
C LYS A 72 -11.07 -1.47 9.73
N ARG A 73 -10.07 -2.29 9.36
CA ARG A 73 -10.20 -3.76 9.22
C ARG A 73 -9.64 -4.51 10.42
N TRP A 74 -10.29 -4.35 11.56
CA TRP A 74 -10.04 -5.12 12.79
C TRP A 74 -10.99 -6.33 12.82
N LEU A 75 -10.72 -7.30 11.94
CA LEU A 75 -11.39 -8.60 11.91
C LEU A 75 -10.34 -9.70 11.94
#